data_AF-A0A7X8WTL8-F1
#
_entry.id   AF-A0A7X8WTL8-F1
#
_cell.length_a   1.000
_cell.length_b   1.000
_cell.length_c   1.000
_cell.angle_alpha   90.00
_cell.angle_beta   90.00
_cell.angle_gamma   90.00
#
_symmetry.space_group_name_H-M   'P 1'
#
loop_
_entity.id
_entity.type
_entity.pdbx_description
1 polymer ?
#
loop_
_entity_poly.entity_id
_entity_poly.type
_entity_poly.pdbx_seq_one_letter_code
_entity_poly.pdbx_strand_id
1 'polypeptide(L)'
;MVIDGFATELINFNIYTYSKRLHKHVQRSNKSLRRFNVKKKEWLLTDDPNIMFEGDNEVGRLKKAVWDMTDEELDQVLKEYGIPSPSELGIAGTYIQNTPRAKQIEKRKKNDIVFIPIGCTENHGLHANTGLDTFMVTQILEGVRRYTAKQGREINLAFSPINYGGHPYHHIGMPGTVVIPNEVVQEMLIYTMLGLWNDGYRKIILLNNHGHLWVLIAAIQEFC
;
A
#
# COMPACT_ATOMS: atom_id res chain seq x y z
N MET A 1 -6.69 -12.31 30.87
CA MET A 1 -6.30 -11.03 30.24
C MET A 1 -5.19 -11.37 29.27
N VAL A 2 -5.57 -11.81 28.07
CA VAL A 2 -4.65 -12.21 27.00
C VAL A 2 -4.68 -11.06 26.02
N ILE A 3 -3.64 -10.23 26.06
CA ILE A 3 -3.37 -9.19 25.09
C ILE A 3 -2.28 -9.80 24.22
N ASP A 4 -2.70 -10.56 23.21
CA ASP A 4 -1.78 -11.25 22.31
C ASP A 4 -2.43 -11.18 20.92
N GLY A 5 -1.81 -10.41 20.01
CA GLY A 5 -2.25 -10.34 18.61
C GLY A 5 -2.10 -9.01 17.88
N PHE A 6 -1.95 -7.87 18.57
CA PHE A 6 -1.96 -6.57 17.88
C PHE A 6 -0.63 -6.16 17.22
N ALA A 7 0.49 -6.79 17.58
CA ALA A 7 1.82 -6.36 17.12
C ALA A 7 2.27 -6.98 15.78
N THR A 8 1.62 -8.06 15.31
CA THR A 8 2.09 -8.82 14.13
C THR A 8 1.50 -8.34 12.81
N GLU A 9 0.43 -7.53 12.82
CA GLU A 9 -0.22 -7.03 11.60
C GLU A 9 0.33 -5.68 11.12
N LEU A 10 1.03 -4.92 11.99
CA LEU A 10 1.55 -3.58 11.68
C LEU A 10 2.76 -3.57 10.71
N ILE A 11 3.35 -4.73 10.37
CA ILE A 11 4.61 -4.80 9.58
C ILE A 11 4.44 -5.37 8.16
N ASN A 12 3.22 -5.73 7.74
CA ASN A 12 2.96 -6.28 6.39
C ASN A 12 2.27 -5.28 5.45
N PHE A 13 2.82 -4.07 5.30
CA PHE A 13 2.51 -3.23 4.14
C PHE A 13 3.10 -3.87 2.88
N ASN A 14 2.27 -4.54 2.10
CA ASN A 14 2.66 -5.04 0.78
C ASN A 14 2.46 -3.92 -0.25
N ILE A 15 3.57 -3.41 -0.79
CA ILE A 15 3.58 -2.47 -1.90
C ILE A 15 3.70 -3.26 -3.20
N TYR A 16 2.67 -3.22 -4.04
CA TYR A 16 2.71 -3.81 -5.38
C TYR A 16 2.89 -2.72 -6.42
N THR A 17 3.88 -2.89 -7.32
CA THR A 17 4.20 -1.90 -8.36
C THR A 17 4.09 -2.51 -9.75
N TYR A 18 3.55 -1.75 -10.70
CA TYR A 18 3.55 -2.10 -12.12
C TYR A 18 4.40 -1.11 -12.95
N SER A 19 5.25 -1.64 -13.84
CA SER A 19 5.99 -0.86 -14.86
C SER A 19 6.29 -1.69 -16.12
N LYS A 20 5.72 -1.33 -17.27
CA LYS A 20 6.00 -1.99 -18.58
C LYS A 20 7.48 -1.96 -19.00
N ARG A 21 8.30 -1.05 -18.44
CA ARG A 21 9.71 -0.89 -18.83
C ARG A 21 10.61 -2.06 -18.37
N LEU A 22 10.20 -2.82 -17.35
CA LEU A 22 10.96 -3.98 -16.84
C LEU A 22 10.71 -5.28 -17.62
N HIS A 23 9.62 -5.38 -18.39
CA HIS A 23 9.23 -6.63 -19.04
C HIS A 23 10.07 -6.99 -20.28
N LYS A 24 10.82 -6.03 -20.85
CA LYS A 24 11.63 -6.24 -22.07
C LYS A 24 13.03 -6.85 -21.84
N HIS A 25 13.43 -7.12 -20.60
CA HIS A 25 14.78 -7.64 -20.31
C HIS A 25 14.85 -9.13 -19.96
N VAL A 26 13.73 -9.86 -19.96
CA VAL A 26 13.72 -11.26 -19.49
C VAL A 26 13.91 -12.29 -20.61
N GLN A 27 13.87 -11.93 -21.89
CA GLN A 27 13.88 -12.92 -23.00
C GLN A 27 15.20 -13.06 -23.79
N ARG A 28 16.35 -12.57 -23.29
CA ARG A 28 17.64 -12.78 -23.97
C ARG A 28 18.76 -13.13 -23.00
N SER A 29 18.88 -14.39 -22.61
CA SER A 29 20.18 -15.07 -22.37
C SER A 29 20.01 -16.54 -21.96
N ASN A 30 19.92 -17.44 -22.94
CA ASN A 30 20.21 -18.86 -22.72
C ASN A 30 21.63 -19.13 -23.22
N LYS A 31 22.64 -18.88 -22.38
CA LYS A 31 23.99 -19.49 -22.48
C LYS A 31 24.81 -19.23 -21.20
N SER A 32 25.33 -20.32 -20.64
CA SER A 32 26.19 -20.46 -19.45
C SER A 32 25.47 -20.61 -18.10
N LEU A 33 25.44 -21.85 -17.61
CA LEU A 33 25.19 -22.19 -16.21
C LEU A 33 26.35 -21.66 -15.36
N ARG A 34 26.27 -20.38 -14.97
CA ARG A 34 27.08 -19.86 -13.86
C ARG A 34 26.52 -20.43 -12.56
N ARG A 35 27.39 -20.98 -11.69
CA ARG A 35 27.03 -21.31 -10.31
C ARG A 35 26.39 -20.07 -9.69
N PHE A 36 25.09 -20.12 -9.42
CA PHE A 36 24.40 -19.08 -8.67
C PHE A 36 25.00 -19.07 -7.27
N ASN A 37 25.87 -18.10 -7.00
CA ASN A 37 26.35 -17.84 -5.66
C ASN A 37 25.19 -17.20 -4.91
N VAL A 38 24.36 -18.01 -4.25
CA VAL A 38 23.25 -17.52 -3.42
C VAL A 38 23.91 -16.71 -2.30
N LYS A 39 23.78 -15.37 -2.36
CA LYS A 39 24.20 -14.50 -1.26
C LYS A 39 23.53 -15.04 0.01
N LYS A 40 24.35 -15.32 1.03
CA LYS A 40 23.86 -15.77 2.33
C LYS A 40 22.92 -14.68 2.87
N LYS A 41 21.69 -15.06 3.20
CA LYS A 41 20.69 -14.14 3.75
C LYS A 41 21.21 -13.61 5.09
N GLU A 42 21.36 -12.30 5.19
CA GLU A 42 21.80 -11.59 6.40
C GLU A 42 20.57 -11.07 7.14
N TRP A 43 20.50 -11.31 8.45
CA TRP A 43 19.37 -10.92 9.29
C TRP A 43 19.81 -9.90 10.33
N LEU A 44 19.06 -8.82 10.46
CA LEU A 44 19.17 -7.83 11.52
C LEU A 44 18.21 -8.22 12.63
N LEU A 45 18.73 -8.42 13.83
CA LEU A 45 17.96 -8.88 14.98
C LEU A 45 17.43 -7.70 15.79
N THR A 46 16.37 -7.94 16.55
CA THR A 46 15.85 -7.02 17.57
C THR A 46 15.94 -7.66 18.96
N ASP A 47 15.58 -6.92 20.00
CA ASP A 47 15.49 -7.47 21.35
C ASP A 47 14.37 -8.53 21.49
N ASP A 48 13.37 -8.50 20.60
CA ASP A 48 12.38 -9.57 20.46
C ASP A 48 12.89 -10.60 19.43
N PRO A 49 13.12 -11.87 19.83
CA PRO A 49 13.61 -12.91 18.93
C PRO A 49 12.63 -13.26 17.80
N ASN A 50 11.36 -12.87 17.91
CA ASN A 50 10.34 -13.10 16.87
C ASN A 50 10.35 -12.02 15.79
N ILE A 51 11.07 -10.93 16.00
CA ILE A 51 11.12 -9.78 15.08
C ILE A 51 12.54 -9.64 14.54
N MET A 52 12.67 -9.85 13.24
CA MET A 52 13.94 -9.74 12.51
C MET A 52 13.70 -9.11 11.13
N PHE A 53 14.71 -8.41 10.61
CA PHE A 53 14.64 -7.71 9.34
C PHE A 53 15.75 -8.17 8.38
N GLU A 54 15.51 -8.07 7.09
CA GLU A 54 16.49 -8.46 6.08
C GLU A 54 17.65 -7.45 5.98
N GLY A 55 18.84 -7.83 6.43
CA GLY A 55 20.04 -6.98 6.34
C GLY A 55 20.61 -6.88 4.92
N ASP A 56 20.27 -7.83 4.06
CA ASP A 56 20.80 -7.96 2.71
C ASP A 56 20.18 -6.99 1.69
N ASN A 57 19.13 -6.25 2.05
CA ASN A 57 18.46 -5.29 1.17
C ASN A 57 18.10 -3.96 1.87
N GLU A 58 17.84 -2.94 1.05
CA GLU A 58 17.59 -1.57 1.54
C GLU A 58 16.29 -1.47 2.35
N VAL A 59 15.27 -2.26 2.00
CA VAL A 59 13.97 -2.24 2.68
C VAL A 59 14.08 -2.79 4.09
N GLY A 60 14.73 -3.93 4.29
CA GLY A 60 14.92 -4.51 5.62
C GLY A 60 15.82 -3.64 6.51
N ARG A 61 16.88 -3.03 5.94
CA ARG A 61 17.67 -2.02 6.67
C ARG A 61 16.86 -0.79 7.06
N LEU A 62 15.97 -0.31 6.19
CA LEU A 62 15.06 0.80 6.51
C LEU A 62 14.08 0.42 7.63
N LYS A 63 13.47 -0.77 7.55
CA LYS A 63 12.57 -1.27 8.60
C LYS A 63 13.27 -1.35 9.95
N LYS A 64 14.50 -1.88 9.99
CA LYS A 64 15.32 -1.92 11.21
C LYS A 64 15.65 -0.52 11.72
N ALA A 65 16.02 0.40 10.83
CA ALA A 65 16.29 1.79 11.22
C ALA A 65 15.06 2.45 11.85
N VAL A 66 13.85 2.24 11.31
CA VAL A 66 12.60 2.74 11.90
C VAL A 66 12.30 2.06 13.23
N TRP A 67 12.53 0.75 13.33
CA TRP A 67 12.34 0.00 14.58
C TRP A 67 13.22 0.52 15.73
N ASP A 68 14.45 0.92 15.40
CA ASP A 68 15.43 1.39 16.39
C ASP A 68 15.32 2.89 16.72
N MET A 69 14.40 3.63 16.07
CA MET A 69 14.20 5.04 16.36
C MET A 69 13.71 5.26 17.78
N THR A 70 14.19 6.32 18.42
CA THR A 70 13.54 6.83 19.63
C THR A 70 12.20 7.48 19.27
N ASP A 71 11.32 7.65 20.26
CA ASP A 71 10.04 8.34 20.06
C ASP A 71 10.25 9.77 19.51
N GLU A 72 11.29 10.48 19.94
CA GLU A 72 11.61 11.82 19.45
C GLU A 72 12.07 11.82 17.98
N GLU A 73 12.86 10.83 17.59
CA GLU A 73 13.29 10.65 16.19
C GLU A 73 12.10 10.30 15.30
N LEU A 74 11.23 9.40 15.77
CA LEU A 74 10.00 9.03 15.08
C LEU A 74 9.07 10.24 14.91
N ASP A 75 8.86 11.03 15.97
CA ASP A 75 8.07 12.26 15.92
C ASP A 75 8.64 13.26 14.92
N GLN A 76 9.97 13.38 14.84
CA GLN A 76 10.61 14.26 13.87
C GLN A 76 10.37 13.78 12.43
N VAL A 77 10.45 12.46 12.18
CA VAL A 77 10.08 11.88 10.88
C VAL A 77 8.61 12.16 10.57
N LEU A 78 7.68 11.87 11.48
CA LEU A 78 6.24 12.09 11.28
C LEU A 78 5.91 13.56 10.94
N LYS A 79 6.60 14.52 11.55
CA LYS A 79 6.47 15.95 11.20
C LYS A 79 6.84 16.25 9.75
N GLU A 80 7.81 15.55 9.16
CA GLU A 80 8.15 15.73 7.75
C GLU A 80 7.00 15.31 6.81
N TYR A 81 6.25 14.26 7.19
CA TYR A 81 5.04 13.80 6.51
C TYR A 81 3.79 14.62 6.88
N GLY A 82 3.91 15.52 7.87
CA GLY A 82 2.78 16.26 8.41
C GLY A 82 1.79 15.34 9.10
N ILE A 83 2.27 14.42 9.93
CA ILE A 83 1.43 13.53 10.74
C ILE A 83 1.60 13.96 12.21
N PRO A 84 0.50 14.11 12.98
CA PRO A 84 -0.90 13.97 12.57
C PRO A 84 -1.38 15.15 11.70
N SER A 85 -2.43 14.91 10.90
CA SER A 85 -3.16 15.95 10.15
C SER A 85 -4.63 15.55 9.98
N PRO A 86 -5.56 16.52 9.81
CA PRO A 86 -6.91 16.22 9.33
C PRO A 86 -6.88 15.51 7.97
N SER A 87 -7.89 14.69 7.70
CA SER A 87 -8.00 14.01 6.40
C SER A 87 -8.21 15.01 5.27
N GLU A 88 -7.58 14.71 4.13
CA GLU A 88 -7.64 15.49 2.90
C GLU A 88 -8.71 14.98 1.91
N LEU A 89 -9.51 13.96 2.26
CA LEU A 89 -10.54 13.37 1.38
C LEU A 89 -11.50 14.43 0.78
N GLY A 90 -11.90 15.41 1.60
CA GLY A 90 -12.77 16.53 1.20
C GLY A 90 -12.03 17.74 0.61
N ILE A 91 -10.70 17.71 0.54
CA ILE A 91 -9.89 18.86 0.13
C ILE A 91 -9.68 18.82 -1.39
N ALA A 92 -10.18 19.85 -2.08
CA ALA A 92 -10.11 19.95 -3.52
C ALA A 92 -8.65 19.95 -4.03
N GLY A 93 -8.38 19.18 -5.08
CA GLY A 93 -7.05 19.09 -5.69
C GLY A 93 -6.16 17.98 -5.12
N THR A 94 -6.59 17.27 -4.08
CA THR A 94 -5.80 16.21 -3.44
C THR A 94 -5.90 14.88 -4.18
N TYR A 95 -7.14 14.46 -4.47
CA TYR A 95 -7.46 13.18 -5.11
C TYR A 95 -7.84 13.40 -6.57
N ILE A 96 -7.65 12.40 -7.41
CA ILE A 96 -8.04 12.44 -8.82
C ILE A 96 -9.51 12.86 -8.97
N GLN A 97 -10.37 12.30 -8.12
CA GLN A 97 -11.82 12.49 -8.14
C GLN A 97 -12.25 13.91 -7.72
N ASN A 98 -11.47 14.58 -6.87
CA ASN A 98 -11.79 15.94 -6.39
C ASN A 98 -10.89 17.02 -7.07
N THR A 99 -10.21 16.66 -8.16
CA THR A 99 -9.34 17.56 -8.92
C THR A 99 -9.93 17.82 -10.32
N PRO A 100 -10.12 19.09 -10.73
CA PRO A 100 -10.56 19.41 -12.09
C PRO A 100 -9.66 18.77 -13.15
N ARG A 101 -10.27 18.20 -14.19
CA ARG A 101 -9.58 17.37 -15.19
C ARG A 101 -8.34 18.03 -15.80
N ALA A 102 -8.42 19.31 -16.16
CA ALA A 102 -7.30 20.05 -16.72
C ALA A 102 -6.10 20.11 -15.76
N LYS A 103 -6.34 20.35 -14.46
CA LYS A 103 -5.29 20.34 -13.43
C LYS A 103 -4.72 18.94 -13.24
N GLN A 104 -5.57 17.91 -13.28
CA GLN A 104 -5.12 16.53 -13.10
C GLN A 104 -4.22 16.05 -14.25
N ILE A 105 -4.51 16.48 -15.48
CA ILE A 105 -3.63 16.21 -16.64
C ILE A 105 -2.23 16.81 -16.40
N GLU A 106 -2.15 18.04 -15.90
CA GLU A 106 -0.86 18.68 -15.60
C GLU A 106 -0.13 18.01 -14.43
N LYS A 107 -0.83 17.63 -13.35
CA LYS A 107 -0.26 16.85 -12.25
C LYS A 107 0.33 15.53 -12.75
N ARG A 108 -0.44 14.78 -13.55
CA ARG A 108 -0.01 13.51 -14.14
C ARG A 108 1.18 13.65 -15.08
N LYS A 109 1.25 14.70 -15.89
CA LYS A 109 2.41 14.98 -16.76
C LYS A 109 3.71 15.16 -15.97
N LYS A 110 3.63 15.76 -14.77
CA LYS A 110 4.78 15.93 -13.87
C LYS A 110 5.15 14.63 -13.15
N ASN A 111 4.15 13.91 -12.67
CA ASN A 111 4.33 12.63 -12.00
C ASN A 111 3.13 11.72 -12.28
N ASP A 112 3.35 10.59 -12.94
CA ASP A 112 2.34 9.60 -13.33
C ASP A 112 2.24 8.41 -12.37
N ILE A 113 2.80 8.55 -11.15
CA ILE A 113 2.54 7.62 -10.04
C ILE A 113 1.16 7.93 -9.46
N VAL A 114 0.31 6.91 -9.37
CA VAL A 114 -0.95 6.95 -8.65
C VAL A 114 -0.98 5.84 -7.58
N PHE A 115 -1.33 6.22 -6.37
CA PHE A 115 -1.64 5.27 -5.30
C PHE A 115 -3.14 5.02 -5.23
N ILE A 116 -3.49 3.75 -5.07
CA ILE A 116 -4.84 3.26 -4.80
C ILE A 116 -4.86 2.77 -3.35
N PRO A 117 -5.54 3.46 -2.42
CA PRO A 117 -5.75 2.95 -1.08
C PRO A 117 -6.66 1.73 -1.14
N ILE A 118 -6.27 0.66 -0.45
CA ILE A 118 -7.05 -0.56 -0.30
C ILE A 118 -7.26 -0.81 1.20
N GLY A 119 -8.51 -0.69 1.62
CA GLY A 119 -8.98 -1.07 2.95
C GLY A 119 -10.24 -1.93 2.83
N CYS A 120 -11.07 -1.91 3.86
CA CYS A 120 -12.32 -2.65 3.90
C CYS A 120 -13.29 -2.09 4.95
N THR A 121 -14.41 -2.80 5.10
CA THR A 121 -15.33 -2.69 6.24
C THR A 121 -15.27 -4.01 7.00
N GLU A 122 -14.58 -4.01 8.13
CA GLU A 122 -14.29 -5.18 8.95
C GLU A 122 -14.59 -4.93 10.42
N ASN A 123 -15.05 -5.96 11.13
CA ASN A 123 -15.13 -5.93 12.59
C ASN A 123 -13.74 -5.93 13.23
N HIS A 124 -13.31 -4.78 13.78
CA HIS A 124 -12.11 -4.65 14.62
C HIS A 124 -12.42 -4.66 16.13
N GLY A 125 -13.57 -5.21 16.54
CA GLY A 125 -14.01 -5.27 17.92
C GLY A 125 -14.56 -3.95 18.46
N LEU A 126 -15.04 -3.95 19.70
CA LEU A 126 -15.80 -2.84 20.29
C LEU A 126 -15.03 -1.53 20.48
N HIS A 127 -13.70 -1.58 20.39
CA HIS A 127 -12.82 -0.44 20.64
C HIS A 127 -12.48 0.32 19.35
N ALA A 128 -12.80 -0.23 18.18
CA ALA A 128 -12.41 0.31 16.89
C ALA A 128 -13.63 0.45 15.96
N ASN A 129 -13.50 1.34 14.98
CA ASN A 129 -14.52 1.53 13.95
C ASN A 129 -14.32 0.51 12.81
N THR A 130 -15.38 0.19 12.09
CA THR A 130 -15.32 -0.83 11.05
C THR A 130 -14.60 -0.39 9.77
N GLY A 131 -14.32 0.91 9.61
CA GLY A 131 -13.59 1.46 8.47
C GLY A 131 -12.11 1.69 8.76
N LEU A 132 -11.57 1.11 9.83
CA LEU A 132 -10.22 1.36 10.32
C LEU A 132 -9.19 1.21 9.21
N ASP A 133 -9.26 0.12 8.45
CA ASP A 133 -8.36 -0.15 7.33
C ASP A 133 -8.30 1.00 6.33
N THR A 134 -9.47 1.49 5.94
CA THR A 134 -9.61 2.57 4.95
C THR A 134 -9.07 3.87 5.53
N PHE A 135 -9.36 4.19 6.79
CA PHE A 135 -8.85 5.42 7.40
C PHE A 135 -7.33 5.42 7.59
N MET A 136 -6.75 4.29 8.02
CA MET A 136 -5.30 4.17 8.20
C MET A 136 -4.55 4.31 6.89
N VAL A 137 -4.94 3.55 5.86
CA VAL A 137 -4.27 3.61 4.55
C VAL A 137 -4.40 4.99 3.90
N THR A 138 -5.56 5.63 4.05
CA THR A 138 -5.79 7.01 3.58
C THR A 138 -4.84 7.99 4.26
N GLN A 139 -4.73 7.96 5.58
CA GLN A 139 -3.85 8.89 6.33
C GLN A 139 -2.37 8.70 5.97
N ILE A 140 -1.92 7.45 5.80
CA ILE A 140 -0.56 7.12 5.36
C ILE A 140 -0.29 7.74 3.98
N LEU A 141 -1.18 7.52 3.01
CA LEU A 141 -1.01 8.03 1.65
C LEU A 141 -1.05 9.56 1.57
N GLU A 142 -1.91 10.21 2.36
CA GLU A 142 -1.95 11.67 2.44
C GLU A 142 -0.63 12.22 3.03
N GLY A 143 -0.04 11.54 4.02
CA GLY A 143 1.30 11.86 4.51
C GLY A 143 2.37 11.75 3.42
N VAL A 144 2.40 10.65 2.66
CA VAL A 144 3.32 10.45 1.53
C VAL A 144 3.12 11.54 0.47
N ARG A 145 1.86 11.92 0.17
CA ARG A 145 1.55 13.02 -0.75
C ARG A 145 2.14 14.33 -0.25
N ARG A 146 1.89 14.73 1.00
CA ARG A 146 2.44 15.96 1.59
C ARG A 146 3.97 15.98 1.54
N TYR A 147 4.61 14.88 1.95
CA TYR A 147 6.06 14.74 1.93
C TYR A 147 6.64 14.93 0.52
N THR A 148 6.08 14.24 -0.48
CA THR A 148 6.54 14.32 -1.87
C THR A 148 6.20 15.65 -2.55
N ALA A 149 5.09 16.30 -2.15
CA ALA A 149 4.70 17.62 -2.63
C ALA A 149 5.69 18.71 -2.21
N LYS A 150 6.19 18.69 -0.96
CA LYS A 150 7.25 19.59 -0.47
C LYS A 150 8.52 19.51 -1.31
N GLN A 151 8.73 18.39 -2.02
CA GLN A 151 9.89 18.13 -2.87
C GLN A 151 9.62 18.35 -4.36
N GLY A 152 8.46 18.93 -4.72
CA GLY A 152 8.09 19.20 -6.11
C GLY A 152 7.75 17.95 -6.94
N ARG A 153 7.58 16.79 -6.29
CA ARG A 153 7.32 15.48 -6.92
C ARG A 153 6.06 14.81 -6.37
N GLU A 154 5.03 15.62 -6.09
CA GLU A 154 3.74 15.19 -5.55
C GLU A 154 3.23 13.94 -6.28
N ILE A 155 2.85 12.91 -5.52
CA ILE A 155 2.18 11.72 -6.02
C ILE A 155 0.67 11.96 -6.21
N ASN A 156 0.02 11.16 -7.04
CA ASN A 156 -1.44 11.23 -7.19
C ASN A 156 -2.12 10.19 -6.31
N LEU A 157 -3.30 10.53 -5.80
CA LEU A 157 -4.12 9.64 -5.00
C LEU A 157 -5.45 9.38 -5.71
N ALA A 158 -5.84 8.12 -5.81
CA ALA A 158 -7.22 7.74 -6.11
C ALA A 158 -8.01 7.58 -4.80
N PHE A 159 -9.33 7.73 -4.85
CA PHE A 159 -10.17 7.16 -3.81
C PHE A 159 -10.06 5.64 -3.77
N SER A 160 -10.38 5.05 -2.62
CA SER A 160 -10.47 3.60 -2.50
C SER A 160 -11.55 3.10 -3.47
N PRO A 161 -11.25 2.12 -4.33
CA PRO A 161 -12.26 1.48 -5.16
C PRO A 161 -13.13 0.52 -4.36
N ILE A 162 -12.68 0.12 -3.16
CA ILE A 162 -13.36 -0.85 -2.30
C ILE A 162 -13.40 -0.36 -0.85
N ASN A 163 -14.59 0.03 -0.41
CA ASN A 163 -14.89 0.21 1.03
C ASN A 163 -15.47 -1.08 1.63
N TYR A 164 -15.86 -2.03 0.79
CA TYR A 164 -16.34 -3.36 1.14
C TYR A 164 -15.55 -4.37 0.30
N GLY A 165 -15.13 -5.48 0.89
CA GLY A 165 -14.10 -6.31 0.28
C GLY A 165 -14.18 -7.78 0.65
N GLY A 166 -13.20 -8.51 0.10
CA GLY A 166 -13.03 -9.93 0.36
C GLY A 166 -12.65 -10.18 1.81
N HIS A 167 -13.14 -11.28 2.36
CA HIS A 167 -12.77 -11.76 3.68
C HIS A 167 -12.67 -13.29 3.65
N PRO A 168 -11.89 -13.90 4.55
CA PRO A 168 -11.98 -15.33 4.78
C PRO A 168 -13.41 -15.73 5.17
N TYR A 169 -13.83 -16.94 4.79
CA TYR A 169 -15.20 -17.42 5.04
C TYR A 169 -15.61 -17.36 6.53
N HIS A 170 -14.67 -17.50 7.46
CA HIS A 170 -14.94 -17.44 8.89
C HIS A 170 -15.32 -16.04 9.42
N HIS A 171 -15.22 -14.98 8.61
CA HIS A 171 -15.71 -13.64 8.96
C HIS A 171 -17.21 -13.46 8.67
N ILE A 172 -17.84 -14.41 7.97
CA ILE A 172 -19.28 -14.38 7.71
C ILE A 172 -20.02 -14.50 9.05
N GLY A 173 -20.94 -13.57 9.29
CA GLY A 173 -21.73 -13.51 10.52
C GLY A 173 -21.09 -12.69 11.65
N MET A 174 -19.91 -12.11 11.44
CA MET A 174 -19.33 -11.11 12.36
C MET A 174 -19.99 -9.74 12.14
N PRO A 175 -20.77 -9.21 13.10
CA PRO A 175 -21.39 -7.89 12.95
C PRO A 175 -20.35 -6.80 12.77
N GLY A 176 -20.55 -5.92 11.79
CA GLY A 176 -19.59 -4.87 11.43
C GLY A 176 -18.70 -5.23 10.24
N THR A 177 -18.62 -6.51 9.85
CA THR A 177 -17.95 -6.94 8.62
C THR A 177 -18.94 -6.97 7.45
N VAL A 178 -18.55 -6.40 6.30
CA VAL A 178 -19.32 -6.50 5.05
C VAL A 178 -18.51 -7.32 4.04
N VAL A 179 -18.94 -8.56 3.83
CA VAL A 179 -18.25 -9.52 2.97
C VAL A 179 -18.74 -9.40 1.53
N ILE A 180 -17.82 -9.18 0.60
CA ILE A 180 -18.06 -9.18 -0.85
C ILE A 180 -17.38 -10.41 -1.47
N PRO A 181 -18.01 -11.10 -2.45
CA PRO A 181 -17.37 -12.20 -3.17
C PRO A 181 -16.03 -11.81 -3.79
N ASN A 182 -15.07 -12.74 -3.79
CA ASN A 182 -13.71 -12.48 -4.27
C ASN A 182 -13.70 -12.03 -5.73
N GLU A 183 -14.54 -12.61 -6.56
CA GLU A 183 -14.65 -12.31 -8.00
C GLU A 183 -15.08 -10.86 -8.23
N VAL A 184 -16.02 -10.36 -7.43
CA VAL A 184 -16.50 -8.98 -7.52
C VAL A 184 -15.40 -8.00 -7.11
N VAL A 185 -14.65 -8.32 -6.05
CA VAL A 185 -13.53 -7.51 -5.58
C VAL A 185 -12.40 -7.50 -6.62
N GLN A 186 -12.07 -8.66 -7.18
CA GLN A 186 -11.05 -8.81 -8.21
C GLN A 186 -11.40 -8.01 -9.46
N GLU A 187 -12.62 -8.14 -9.99
CA GLU A 187 -13.08 -7.37 -11.14
C GLU A 187 -13.07 -5.86 -10.85
N MET A 188 -13.55 -5.43 -9.68
CA MET A 188 -13.51 -4.02 -9.27
C MET A 188 -12.09 -3.45 -9.33
N LEU A 189 -11.09 -4.21 -8.84
CA LEU A 189 -9.69 -3.82 -8.87
C LEU A 189 -9.13 -3.79 -10.31
N ILE A 190 -9.38 -4.82 -11.10
CA ILE A 190 -8.94 -4.91 -12.51
C ILE A 190 -9.46 -3.72 -13.32
N TYR A 191 -10.76 -3.45 -13.25
CA TYR A 191 -11.37 -2.39 -14.03
C TYR A 191 -11.05 -0.98 -13.48
N THR A 192 -10.77 -0.84 -12.18
CA THR A 192 -10.20 0.39 -11.62
C THR A 192 -8.81 0.66 -12.20
N MET A 193 -7.93 -0.35 -12.21
CA MET A 193 -6.61 -0.23 -12.82
C MET A 193 -6.69 0.06 -14.31
N LEU A 194 -7.60 -0.58 -15.03
CA LEU A 194 -7.86 -0.29 -16.45
C LEU A 194 -8.30 1.17 -16.66
N GLY A 195 -9.20 1.69 -15.83
CA GLY A 195 -9.66 3.08 -15.89
C GLY A 195 -8.51 4.07 -15.69
N LEU A 196 -7.67 3.85 -14.66
CA LEU A 196 -6.49 4.69 -14.39
C LEU A 196 -5.42 4.56 -15.48
N TRP A 197 -5.25 3.37 -16.04
CA TRP A 197 -4.39 3.14 -17.20
C TRP A 197 -4.89 3.92 -18.42
N ASN A 198 -6.19 3.86 -18.71
CA ASN A 198 -6.80 4.60 -19.81
C ASN A 198 -6.72 6.12 -19.59
N ASP A 199 -6.83 6.58 -18.34
CA ASP A 199 -6.60 7.98 -17.99
C ASP A 199 -5.19 8.41 -18.42
N GLY A 200 -4.17 7.60 -18.10
CA GLY A 200 -2.79 7.83 -18.54
C GLY A 200 -1.74 7.56 -17.48
N TYR A 201 -2.11 7.05 -16.30
CA TYR A 201 -1.15 6.62 -15.29
C TYR A 201 -0.43 5.35 -15.75
N ARG A 202 0.87 5.26 -15.50
CA ARG A 202 1.67 4.09 -15.90
C ARG A 202 2.33 3.39 -14.72
N LYS A 203 2.36 4.05 -13.56
CA LYS A 203 2.84 3.52 -12.28
C LYS A 203 1.68 3.52 -11.30
N ILE A 204 0.97 2.40 -11.23
CA ILE A 204 -0.15 2.20 -10.31
C ILE A 204 0.37 1.39 -9.13
N ILE A 205 0.12 1.88 -7.91
CA ILE A 205 0.55 1.26 -6.67
C ILE A 205 -0.68 1.03 -5.80
N LEU A 206 -0.98 -0.23 -5.50
CA LEU A 206 -2.02 -0.59 -4.54
C LEU A 206 -1.36 -0.62 -3.16
N LEU A 207 -1.82 0.22 -2.23
CA LEU A 207 -1.39 0.16 -0.84
C LEU A 207 -2.50 -0.52 -0.04
N ASN A 208 -2.18 -1.69 0.50
CA ASN A 208 -3.13 -2.54 1.19
C ASN A 208 -2.98 -2.46 2.70
N ASN A 209 -4.11 -2.32 3.39
CA ASN A 209 -4.21 -2.37 4.84
C ASN A 209 -5.33 -3.33 5.31
N HIS A 210 -5.68 -4.33 4.50
CA HIS A 210 -6.67 -5.36 4.84
C HIS A 210 -6.16 -6.78 4.53
N GLY A 211 -6.70 -7.81 5.19
CA GLY A 211 -6.26 -9.21 5.11
C GLY A 211 -6.46 -9.92 3.75
N HIS A 212 -7.12 -9.32 2.76
CA HIS A 212 -7.51 -9.96 1.48
C HIS A 212 -6.43 -10.04 0.39
N LEU A 213 -5.18 -10.22 0.78
CA LEU A 213 -4.01 -10.15 -0.11
C LEU A 213 -4.10 -11.07 -1.34
N TRP A 214 -4.70 -12.25 -1.19
CA TRP A 214 -4.82 -13.23 -2.28
C TRP A 214 -5.63 -12.68 -3.46
N VAL A 215 -6.66 -11.87 -3.19
CA VAL A 215 -7.50 -11.25 -4.23
C VAL A 215 -6.70 -10.18 -4.99
N LEU A 216 -5.89 -9.39 -4.27
CA LEU A 216 -5.05 -8.35 -4.89
C LEU A 216 -4.02 -8.99 -5.82
N ILE A 217 -3.37 -10.06 -5.39
CA ILE A 217 -2.40 -10.79 -6.22
C ILE A 217 -3.09 -11.35 -7.47
N ALA A 218 -4.27 -11.96 -7.33
CA ALA A 218 -5.04 -12.48 -8.46
C ALA A 218 -5.42 -11.37 -9.46
N ALA A 219 -5.95 -10.25 -8.96
CA ALA A 219 -6.31 -9.09 -9.78
C ALA A 219 -5.11 -8.52 -10.55
N ILE A 220 -3.95 -8.40 -9.90
CA ILE A 220 -2.73 -7.89 -10.53
C ILE A 220 -2.23 -8.86 -11.61
N GLN A 221 -2.21 -10.16 -11.33
CA GLN A 221 -1.78 -11.17 -12.30
C GLN A 221 -2.68 -11.22 -13.53
N GLU A 222 -4.00 -11.13 -13.35
CA GLU A 222 -4.95 -11.13 -14.46
C GLU A 222 -4.88 -9.85 -15.29
N PHE A 223 -4.62 -8.70 -14.66
CA PHE A 223 -4.46 -7.44 -15.37
C PHE A 223 -3.17 -7.37 -16.23
N CYS A 224 -2.13 -8.15 -15.89
CA CYS A 224 -0.79 -8.08 -16.48
C CYS A 224 -0.58 -9.01 -17.67
#